data_AF-A0A0C9VZU5-F1
#
_entry.id   AF-A0A0C9VZU5-F1
#
_cell.length_a   1.000
_cell.length_b   1.000
_cell.length_c   1.000
_cell.angle_alpha   90.00
_cell.angle_beta   90.00
_cell.angle_gamma   90.00
#
_symmetry.space_group_name_H-M   'P 1'
#
loop_
_entity.id
_entity.type
_entity.pdbx_description
1 polymer ?
#
loop_
_entity_poly.entity_id
_entity_poly.type
_entity_poly.pdbx_seq_one_letter_code
_entity_poly.pdbx_strand_id
1 'polypeptide(L)'
;MTMADFQKYCATIRDTGAWGGEPEILALSRAYNVPIHVVQRGTPSIVVHSPQHSDIQASSSNGRAVRISYHRRMYGLGEHYNSLWPKARPVPV
;
A
#
# COMPACT_ATOMS: atom_id res chain seq x y z
N MET A 1 -2.66 22.45 -1.45
CA MET A 1 -1.43 22.20 -2.23
C MET A 1 -1.59 22.91 -3.56
N THR A 2 -0.62 23.74 -3.96
CA THR A 2 -0.63 24.35 -5.31
C THR A 2 -0.11 23.35 -6.35
N MET A 3 -0.29 23.64 -7.65
CA MET A 3 0.26 22.78 -8.71
C MET A 3 1.79 22.71 -8.66
N ALA A 4 2.46 23.82 -8.32
CA ALA A 4 3.91 23.87 -8.18
C ALA A 4 4.38 22.98 -7.01
N ASP A 5 3.68 23.03 -5.87
CA ASP A 5 3.98 22.17 -4.72
C ASP A 5 3.80 20.69 -5.07
N PHE A 6 2.75 20.36 -5.82
CA PHE A 6 2.50 19.00 -6.27
C PHE A 6 3.62 18.46 -7.16
N GLN A 7 4.05 19.24 -8.16
CA GLN A 7 5.15 18.84 -9.04
C GLN A 7 6.45 18.64 -8.26
N LYS A 8 6.73 19.53 -7.30
CA LYS A 8 7.89 19.40 -6.42
C LYS A 8 7.82 18.13 -5.56
N TYR A 9 6.64 17.80 -5.02
CA TYR A 9 6.42 16.57 -4.28
C TYR A 9 6.68 15.33 -5.14
N CYS A 10 6.09 15.26 -6.34
CA CYS A 10 6.32 14.16 -7.27
C CYS A 10 7.79 14.01 -7.67
N ALA A 11 8.49 15.13 -7.93
CA ALA A 11 9.93 15.10 -8.20
C ALA A 11 10.72 14.57 -6.99
N THR A 12 10.35 14.97 -5.76
CA THR A 12 11.01 14.50 -4.54
C THR A 12 10.86 13.00 -4.38
N ILE A 13 9.65 12.45 -4.53
CA ILE A 13 9.38 11.01 -4.41
C ILE A 13 10.09 10.21 -5.52
N ARG A 14 10.11 10.72 -6.76
CA ARG A 14 10.71 10.03 -7.91
C ARG A 14 12.24 10.08 -7.90
N ASP A 15 12.80 11.24 -7.59
CA ASP A 15 14.20 11.55 -7.86
C ASP A 15 15.08 11.40 -6.60
N THR A 16 14.50 11.08 -5.44
CA THR A 16 15.22 10.91 -4.16
C THR A 16 14.84 9.62 -3.43
N GLY A 17 15.56 9.32 -2.33
CA GLY A 17 15.22 8.23 -1.40
C GLY A 17 14.17 8.60 -0.34
N ALA A 18 13.33 9.61 -0.60
CA ALA A 18 12.22 9.96 0.29
C ALA A 18 11.25 8.77 0.45
N TRP A 19 10.82 8.53 1.68
CA TRP A 19 9.89 7.45 1.97
C TRP A 19 8.49 7.82 1.48
N GLY A 20 7.86 6.91 0.74
CA GLY A 20 6.45 7.04 0.36
C GLY A 20 5.50 6.71 1.51
N GLY A 21 4.24 7.12 1.37
CA GLY A 21 3.20 6.88 2.37
C GLY A 21 1.85 6.50 1.73
N GLU A 22 0.78 6.90 2.41
CA GLU A 22 -0.60 6.62 1.97
C GLU A 22 -0.93 7.13 0.54
N PRO A 23 -0.50 8.35 0.12
CA PRO A 23 -0.76 8.84 -1.23
C PRO A 23 -0.14 7.95 -2.31
N GLU A 24 1.10 7.49 -2.11
CA GLU A 24 1.80 6.59 -3.04
C GLU A 24 1.11 5.23 -3.09
N ILE A 25 0.70 4.69 -1.95
CA ILE A 25 -0.03 3.40 -1.89
C ILE A 25 -1.34 3.49 -2.68
N LEU A 26 -2.11 4.56 -2.51
CA LEU A 26 -3.35 4.77 -3.26
C LEU A 26 -3.07 4.97 -4.76
N ALA A 27 -2.03 5.75 -5.11
CA ALA A 27 -1.63 5.96 -6.50
C ALA A 27 -1.23 4.65 -7.18
N LEU A 28 -0.45 3.80 -6.51
CA LEU A 28 -0.06 2.48 -6.99
C LEU A 28 -1.26 1.55 -7.14
N SER A 29 -2.16 1.51 -6.14
CA SER A 29 -3.39 0.73 -6.20
C SER A 29 -4.21 1.06 -7.46
N ARG A 30 -4.37 2.36 -7.76
CA ARG A 30 -5.07 2.84 -8.96
C ARG A 30 -4.32 2.56 -10.25
N ALA A 31 -3.01 2.84 -10.29
CA ALA A 31 -2.19 2.66 -11.49
C ALA A 31 -2.12 1.21 -11.95
N TYR A 32 -2.04 0.27 -11.01
CA TYR A 32 -1.98 -1.16 -11.30
C TYR A 32 -3.35 -1.85 -11.26
N ASN A 33 -4.41 -1.15 -10.86
CA ASN A 33 -5.74 -1.71 -10.64
C ASN A 33 -5.72 -2.94 -9.71
N VAL A 34 -4.93 -2.84 -8.62
CA VAL A 34 -4.73 -3.92 -7.65
C VAL A 34 -4.97 -3.38 -6.24
N PRO A 35 -5.91 -3.98 -5.46
CA PRO A 35 -6.13 -3.57 -4.09
C PRO A 35 -4.89 -3.77 -3.22
N ILE A 36 -4.60 -2.81 -2.34
CA ILE A 36 -3.49 -2.88 -1.37
C ILE A 36 -4.05 -2.83 0.05
N HIS A 37 -3.78 -3.86 0.84
CA HIS A 37 -4.17 -3.95 2.25
C HIS A 37 -2.95 -3.68 3.13
N VAL A 38 -3.04 -2.64 3.95
CA VAL A 38 -2.01 -2.26 4.90
C VAL A 38 -2.41 -2.74 6.29
N VAL A 39 -1.68 -3.73 6.80
CA VAL A 39 -1.84 -4.22 8.17
C VAL A 39 -1.00 -3.36 9.10
N GLN A 40 -1.59 -2.77 10.14
CA GLN A 40 -0.89 -1.86 11.04
C GLN A 40 -1.31 -2.05 12.49
N ARG A 41 -0.45 -1.55 13.41
CA ARG A 41 -0.81 -1.43 14.82
C ARG A 41 -1.65 -0.18 15.04
N GLY A 42 -2.97 -0.33 15.08
CA GLY A 42 -3.93 0.75 15.33
C GLY A 42 -5.35 0.35 14.99
N THR A 43 -6.25 1.33 15.03
CA THR A 43 -7.64 1.18 14.59
C THR A 43 -7.85 2.08 13.37
N PRO A 44 -8.28 1.54 12.21
CA PRO A 44 -8.45 0.11 11.92
C PRO A 44 -7.11 -0.62 11.79
N SER A 45 -7.12 -1.92 12.12
CA SER A 45 -5.92 -2.79 12.02
C SER A 45 -5.54 -3.11 10.57
N ILE A 46 -6.49 -2.98 9.64
CA ILE A 46 -6.30 -3.14 8.20
C ILE A 46 -6.86 -1.90 7.50
N VAL A 47 -6.02 -1.20 6.75
CA VAL A 47 -6.41 -0.10 5.87
C VAL A 47 -6.47 -0.63 4.44
N VAL A 48 -7.62 -0.49 3.80
CA VAL A 48 -7.87 -1.00 2.45
C VAL A 48 -7.78 0.14 1.44
N HIS A 49 -6.93 -0.02 0.43
CA HIS A 49 -6.81 0.90 -0.70
C HIS A 49 -7.31 0.22 -1.97
N SER A 50 -8.50 0.60 -2.42
CA SER A 50 -9.13 0.06 -3.62
C SER A 50 -8.93 0.98 -4.83
N PRO A 51 -8.72 0.42 -6.04
CA PRO A 51 -8.75 1.21 -7.26
C PRO A 51 -10.19 1.68 -7.56
N GLN A 52 -10.34 2.87 -8.16
CA GLN A 52 -11.65 3.51 -8.38
C GLN A 52 -12.61 2.73 -9.29
N HIS A 53 -12.12 1.75 -10.06
CA HIS A 53 -12.88 1.02 -11.08
C HIS A 53 -13.00 -0.49 -10.84
N SER A 54 -12.63 -1.00 -9.67
CA SER A 54 -12.76 -2.44 -9.42
C SER A 54 -14.13 -2.78 -8.85
N ASP A 55 -14.98 -3.42 -9.66
CA ASP A 55 -16.10 -4.26 -9.21
C ASP A 55 -15.64 -5.45 -8.36
N ILE A 56 -14.32 -5.61 -8.20
CA ILE A 56 -13.70 -6.51 -7.23
C ILE A 56 -14.12 -6.00 -5.85
N GLN A 57 -15.20 -6.58 -5.32
CA GLN A 57 -15.51 -6.44 -3.91
C GLN A 57 -14.23 -6.74 -3.13
N ALA A 58 -13.77 -5.76 -2.35
CA ALA A 58 -12.65 -5.88 -1.42
C ALA A 58 -12.84 -7.01 -0.37
N SER A 59 -13.95 -7.75 -0.45
CA SER A 59 -14.33 -8.89 0.37
C SER A 59 -13.81 -10.25 -0.12
N SER A 60 -13.33 -10.38 -1.36
CA SER A 60 -12.96 -11.71 -1.88
C SER A 60 -11.54 -12.09 -1.49
N SER A 61 -11.49 -12.85 -0.40
CA SER A 61 -10.41 -13.66 0.16
C SER A 61 -9.58 -14.53 -0.81
N ASN A 62 -9.77 -14.44 -2.14
CA ASN A 62 -9.31 -15.43 -3.11
C ASN A 62 -8.51 -14.88 -4.32
N GLY A 63 -7.58 -13.92 -4.11
CA GLY A 63 -6.27 -14.12 -4.78
C GLY A 63 -5.50 -12.97 -5.39
N ARG A 64 -5.90 -11.69 -5.29
CA ARG A 64 -5.14 -10.62 -6.00
C ARG A 64 -4.79 -9.36 -5.23
N ALA A 65 -5.18 -9.22 -3.96
CA ALA A 65 -4.76 -8.08 -3.14
C ALA A 65 -3.29 -8.20 -2.70
N VAL A 66 -2.52 -7.13 -2.90
CA VAL A 66 -1.20 -6.98 -2.30
C VAL A 66 -1.36 -6.68 -0.82
N ARG A 67 -0.54 -7.32 0.01
CA ARG A 67 -0.57 -7.15 1.47
C ARG A 67 0.77 -6.63 1.93
N ILE A 68 0.75 -5.53 2.67
CA ILE A 68 1.92 -4.95 3.31
C ILE A 68 1.63 -4.73 4.79
N SER A 69 2.66 -4.76 5.63
CA SER A 69 2.56 -4.38 7.04
C SER A 69 3.26 -3.05 7.26
N TYR A 70 2.66 -2.17 8.07
CA TYR A 70 3.20 -0.88 8.45
C TYR A 70 3.56 -0.87 9.93
N HIS A 71 4.78 -0.43 10.23
CA HIS A 71 5.33 -0.40 11.57
C HIS A 71 5.95 0.95 11.84
N ARG A 72 5.57 1.60 12.95
CA ARG A 72 6.07 2.95 13.30
C ARG A 72 7.39 2.94 14.07
N ARG A 73 7.68 1.83 14.76
CA ARG A 73 8.78 1.72 15.73
C ARG A 73 9.41 0.31 15.82
N MET A 74 9.26 -0.54 14.79
CA MET A 74 9.93 -1.86 14.84
C MET A 74 11.45 -1.64 14.84
N TYR A 75 12.15 -2.34 15.72
CA TYR A 75 13.62 -2.30 15.83
C TYR A 75 14.23 -0.94 16.22
N GLY A 76 13.44 0.00 16.77
CA GLY A 76 13.94 1.34 17.12
C GLY A 76 14.25 2.24 15.91
N LEU A 77 14.06 1.71 14.71
CA LEU A 77 14.03 2.45 13.46
C LEU A 77 12.60 2.93 13.23
N GLY A 78 12.43 4.08 12.58
CA GLY A 78 11.13 4.73 12.43
C GLY A 78 10.12 3.96 11.57
N GLU A 79 9.36 4.71 10.80
CA GLU A 79 8.23 4.16 10.04
C GLU A 79 8.71 3.30 8.87
N HIS A 80 8.12 2.11 8.67
CA HIS A 80 8.46 1.24 7.54
C HIS A 80 7.38 0.27 7.12
N TYR A 81 7.51 -0.21 5.87
CA TYR A 81 6.63 -1.17 5.24
C TYR A 81 7.35 -2.48 4.91
N ASN A 82 6.71 -3.62 5.18
CA ASN A 82 7.20 -4.95 4.80
C ASN A 82 6.15 -5.71 3.98
N SER A 83 6.60 -6.50 3.01
CA SER A 83 5.72 -7.37 2.22
C SER A 83 5.16 -8.52 3.07
N LEU A 84 3.89 -8.86 2.86
CA LEU A 84 3.24 -10.00 3.50
C LEU A 84 2.86 -11.06 2.46
N TRP A 85 3.07 -12.33 2.83
CA TRP A 85 2.74 -13.49 2.00
C TRP A 85 1.70 -14.36 2.69
N PRO A 86 0.68 -14.87 1.97
CA PRO A 86 -0.23 -15.87 2.50
C PRO A 86 0.53 -17.14 2.90
N LYS A 87 0.19 -17.72 4.06
CA LYS A 87 0.82 -18.96 4.56
C LYS A 87 0.50 -20.18 3.70
N ALA A 88 -0.67 -20.22 3.06
CA ALA A 88 -1.05 -21.28 2.12
C ALA A 88 -0.79 -20.79 0.69
N ARG A 89 0.22 -21.35 0.02
CA ARG A 89 0.22 -21.36 -1.46
C ARG A 89 -0.82 -22.40 -1.89
N PRO A 90 -1.83 -22.04 -2.70
CA PRO A 90 -2.45 -23.05 -3.56
C PRO A 90 -1.33 -23.55 -4.46
N VAL A 91 -0.94 -24.81 -4.31
CA VAL A 91 -0.08 -25.48 -5.29
C VAL A 91 -0.94 -25.61 -6.55
N PRO A 92 -0.53 -25.05 -7.71
CA PRO A 92 -1.21 -25.36 -8.95
C PRO A 92 -0.94 -26.83 -9.27
N VAL A 93 -2.00 -27.65 -9.26
CA VAL A 93 -2.05 -28.96 -9.93
C VAL A 93 -2.17 -28.77 -11.42
#